data_AF-A0A961EM63-F1
#
_entry.id   AF-A0A961EM63-F1
#
_cell.length_a   1.000
_cell.length_b   1.000
_cell.length_c   1.000
_cell.angle_alpha   90.00
_cell.angle_beta   90.00
_cell.angle_gamma   90.00
#
_symmetry.space_group_name_H-M   'P 1'
#
loop_
_entity.id
_entity.type
_entity.pdbx_description
1 polymer ?
#
loop_
_entity_poly.entity_id
_entity_poly.type
_entity_poly.pdbx_seq_one_letter_code
_entity_poly.pdbx_strand_id
1 'polypeptide(L)'
;MCDMIPFSEHWRVSLAEAQHLQHAIMGYLPGFATPRIVCDVPFVGKRWVHQVESYDRELGMSFWRKNYRTSIEAADTEAISRDYVYYDPIYSLPESGQQWWRSQGDHGADLEIAMARAAASRDAASRAADLLAVH
;
A
#
# COMPACT_ATOMS: atom_id res chain seq x y z
N MET A 1 4.50 5.18 -4.78
CA MET A 1 4.87 4.40 -3.58
C MET A 1 4.79 2.94 -3.97
N CYS A 2 5.69 2.12 -3.42
CA CYS A 2 5.68 0.68 -3.70
C CYS A 2 4.46 0.04 -3.02
N ASP A 3 3.84 -0.92 -3.73
CA ASP A 3 2.60 -1.58 -3.30
C ASP A 3 2.84 -2.43 -2.04
N MET A 4 1.77 -2.66 -1.28
CA MET A 4 1.80 -3.55 -0.12
C MET A 4 1.71 -5.01 -0.57
N ILE A 5 2.85 -5.57 -0.95
CA ILE A 5 3.00 -6.99 -1.28
C ILE A 5 3.91 -7.67 -0.25
N PRO A 6 3.77 -8.99 -0.05
CA PRO A 6 4.65 -9.73 0.85
C PRO A 6 6.13 -9.54 0.51
N PHE A 7 6.98 -9.44 1.53
CA PHE A 7 8.44 -9.36 1.43
C PHE A 7 9.00 -8.10 0.72
N SER A 8 8.20 -7.08 0.40
CA SER A 8 8.67 -5.85 -0.27
C SER A 8 8.90 -4.66 0.67
N GLU A 9 8.72 -4.82 1.97
CA GLU A 9 8.72 -3.68 2.91
C GLU A 9 9.98 -2.82 2.85
N HIS A 10 11.15 -3.44 2.66
CA HIS A 10 12.44 -2.77 2.56
C HIS A 10 12.59 -1.87 1.31
N TRP A 11 11.70 -1.96 0.32
CA TRP A 11 11.63 -1.05 -0.83
C TRP A 11 10.58 0.05 -0.67
N ARG A 12 9.73 -0.05 0.35
CA ARG A 12 8.66 0.91 0.59
C ARG A 12 9.23 2.15 1.31
N VAL A 13 8.49 3.25 1.22
CA VAL A 13 8.75 4.48 1.97
C VAL A 13 7.46 4.87 2.68
N SER A 14 7.55 5.60 3.79
CA SER A 14 6.36 6.11 4.48
C SER A 14 5.63 7.15 3.63
N LEU A 15 4.33 7.34 3.89
CA LEU A 15 3.55 8.41 3.28
C LEU A 15 4.16 9.79 3.57
N ALA A 16 4.64 9.99 4.81
CA ALA A 16 5.35 11.20 5.23
C ALA A 16 6.56 11.51 4.33
N GLU A 17 7.41 10.50 4.08
CA GLU A 17 8.59 10.66 3.26
C GLU A 17 8.21 10.93 1.81
N ALA A 18 7.19 10.25 1.28
CA ALA A 18 6.69 10.48 -0.06
C ALA A 18 6.13 11.92 -0.24
N GLN A 19 5.41 12.45 0.75
CA GLN A 19 4.94 13.83 0.75
C GLN A 19 6.11 14.82 0.79
N HIS A 20 7.11 14.56 1.65
CA HIS A 20 8.31 15.38 1.74
C HIS A 20 9.08 15.42 0.40
N LEU A 21 9.33 14.25 -0.20
CA LEU A 21 10.01 14.13 -1.50
C LEU A 21 9.26 14.88 -2.61
N GLN A 22 7.93 14.76 -2.67
CA GLN A 22 7.17 15.50 -3.67
C GLN A 22 7.32 17.01 -3.48
N HIS A 23 7.20 17.53 -2.24
CA HIS A 23 7.44 18.95 -1.98
C HIS A 23 8.86 19.39 -2.32
N ALA A 24 9.86 18.56 -2.02
CA ALA A 24 11.26 18.85 -2.29
C ALA A 24 11.58 18.94 -3.80
N ILE A 25 10.81 18.27 -4.66
CA ILE A 25 10.98 18.32 -6.12
C ILE A 25 10.22 19.51 -6.74
N MET A 26 9.17 20.00 -6.09
CA MET A 26 8.36 21.09 -6.63
C MET A 26 9.19 22.37 -6.80
N GLY A 27 9.13 22.96 -8.01
CA GLY A 27 9.87 24.17 -8.36
C GLY A 27 11.24 23.93 -9.01
N TYR A 28 11.78 22.72 -8.94
CA TYR A 28 13.05 22.37 -9.61
C TYR A 28 12.88 21.99 -11.08
N LEU A 29 11.68 21.61 -11.50
CA LEU A 29 11.35 21.19 -12.86
C LEU A 29 10.23 22.05 -13.44
N PRO A 30 10.17 22.22 -14.77
CA PRO A 30 8.98 22.75 -15.43
C PRO A 30 7.73 21.97 -15.01
N GLY A 31 6.58 22.66 -14.92
CA GLY A 31 5.35 22.06 -14.37
C GLY A 31 4.92 20.76 -15.07
N PHE A 32 5.08 20.68 -16.40
CA PHE A 32 4.74 19.48 -17.17
C PHE A 32 5.67 18.28 -16.89
N ALA A 33 6.88 18.53 -16.39
CA ALA A 33 7.89 17.52 -16.10
C ALA A 33 7.96 17.18 -14.59
N THR A 34 7.25 17.93 -13.74
CA THR A 34 7.24 17.68 -12.30
C THR A 34 6.40 16.44 -11.99
N PRO A 35 7.01 15.34 -11.52
CA PRO A 35 6.26 14.12 -11.24
C PRO A 35 5.33 14.31 -10.05
N ARG A 36 4.19 13.61 -10.06
CA ARG A 36 3.35 13.46 -8.88
C ARG A 36 3.49 12.06 -8.31
N ILE A 37 3.80 11.99 -7.03
CA ILE A 37 3.93 10.73 -6.33
C ILE A 37 2.53 10.23 -5.98
N VAL A 38 2.28 8.97 -6.30
CA VAL A 38 1.01 8.30 -6.05
C VAL A 38 1.17 7.14 -5.08
N CYS A 39 0.18 6.92 -4.24
CA CYS A 39 0.00 5.73 -3.42
C CYS A 39 -1.02 4.81 -4.09
N ASP A 40 -0.71 3.52 -4.20
CA ASP A 40 -1.72 2.51 -4.56
C ASP A 40 -2.40 2.01 -3.29
N VAL A 41 -3.57 2.56 -3.01
CA VAL A 41 -4.30 2.26 -1.79
C VAL A 41 -5.15 1.00 -2.05
N PRO A 42 -5.05 -0.05 -1.22
CA PRO A 42 -5.82 -1.27 -1.39
C PRO A 42 -7.31 -0.97 -1.58
N PHE A 43 -7.91 -1.59 -2.59
CA PHE A 43 -9.32 -1.45 -2.96
C PHE A 43 -9.76 -0.05 -3.43
N VAL A 44 -8.98 1.02 -3.22
CA VAL A 44 -9.27 2.40 -3.68
C VAL A 44 -8.57 2.71 -5.00
N GLY A 45 -7.37 2.15 -5.21
CA GLY A 45 -6.50 2.38 -6.35
C GLY A 45 -5.53 3.56 -6.17
N LYS A 46 -5.00 4.06 -7.29
CA LYS A 46 -3.97 5.11 -7.31
C LYS A 46 -4.53 6.46 -6.85
N ARG A 47 -3.92 7.05 -5.82
CA ARG A 47 -4.22 8.38 -5.26
C ARG A 47 -2.96 9.19 -5.11
N TRP A 48 -3.05 10.52 -5.18
CA TRP A 48 -1.88 11.35 -4.88
C TRP A 48 -1.60 11.30 -3.38
N VAL A 49 -0.33 11.33 -3.00
CA VAL A 49 0.07 11.22 -1.58
C VAL A 49 -0.48 12.34 -0.68
N HIS A 50 -0.91 13.45 -1.28
CA HIS A 50 -1.54 14.59 -0.58
C HIS A 50 -3.07 14.51 -0.51
N GLN A 51 -3.70 13.48 -1.09
CA GLN A 51 -5.16 13.25 -1.02
C GLN A 51 -5.54 12.28 0.10
N VAL A 52 -4.65 12.09 1.08
CA VAL A 52 -4.94 11.32 2.29
C VAL A 52 -5.97 12.07 3.14
N GLU A 53 -6.89 11.34 3.76
CA GLU A 53 -7.95 11.93 4.61
C GLU A 53 -7.41 12.22 6.01
N SER A 54 -6.80 11.20 6.63
CA SER A 54 -6.15 11.32 7.93
C SER A 54 -4.96 10.38 8.02
N TYR A 55 -4.02 10.71 8.90
CA TYR A 55 -2.75 9.99 8.99
C TYR A 55 -2.26 9.93 10.43
N ASP A 56 -2.22 8.71 10.97
CA ASP A 56 -1.55 8.39 12.22
C ASP A 56 -0.08 8.07 11.91
N ARG A 57 0.81 8.99 12.27
CA ARG A 57 2.25 8.86 12.08
C ARG A 57 2.93 7.96 13.11
N GLU A 58 2.30 7.75 14.27
CA GLU A 58 2.87 6.91 15.31
C GLU A 58 2.72 5.43 14.93
N LEU A 59 1.53 5.05 14.48
CA LEU A 59 1.25 3.68 14.03
C LEU A 59 1.50 3.46 12.54
N GLY A 60 1.74 4.53 11.77
CA GLY A 60 1.97 4.46 10.33
C GLY A 60 0.71 4.12 9.54
N MET A 61 -0.47 4.53 10.00
CA MET A 61 -1.75 4.23 9.37
C MET A 61 -2.29 5.45 8.64
N SER A 62 -2.38 5.36 7.32
CA SER A 62 -3.01 6.40 6.49
C SER A 62 -4.39 5.94 6.04
N PHE A 63 -5.39 6.80 6.24
CA PHE A 63 -6.79 6.51 5.96
C PHE A 63 -7.25 7.26 4.71
N TRP A 64 -7.97 6.54 3.85
CA TRP A 64 -8.35 6.98 2.52
C TRP A 64 -9.81 6.67 2.26
N ARG A 65 -10.53 7.61 1.64
CA ARG A 65 -11.94 7.42 1.26
C ARG A 65 -12.12 7.33 -0.25
N LYS A 66 -13.14 6.58 -0.65
CA LYS A 66 -13.58 6.55 -2.04
C LYS A 66 -14.58 7.67 -2.28
N ASN A 67 -14.36 8.44 -3.35
CA ASN A 67 -15.30 9.48 -3.79
C ASN A 67 -16.30 8.98 -4.84
N TYR A 68 -16.23 7.69 -5.22
CA TYR A 68 -17.09 7.08 -6.23
C TYR A 68 -17.35 5.60 -5.92
N ARG A 69 -18.47 5.09 -6.40
CA ARG A 69 -18.80 3.66 -6.36
C ARG A 69 -18.33 2.98 -7.64
N THR A 70 -17.79 1.78 -7.53
CA THR A 70 -17.55 0.94 -8.71
C THR A 70 -18.81 0.18 -9.09
N SER A 71 -18.90 -0.31 -10.34
CA SER A 71 -20.04 -1.08 -10.85
C SER A 71 -20.35 -2.35 -10.04
N ILE A 72 -19.33 -2.88 -9.35
CA ILE A 72 -19.41 -4.09 -8.50
C ILE A 72 -19.94 -3.74 -7.10
N GLU A 73 -19.86 -2.47 -6.69
CA GLU A 73 -20.29 -1.95 -5.39
C GLU A 73 -21.66 -1.24 -5.46
N ALA A 74 -22.39 -1.37 -6.58
CA ALA A 74 -23.64 -0.64 -6.82
C ALA A 74 -24.72 -0.90 -5.76
N ALA A 75 -24.72 -2.09 -5.15
CA ALA A 75 -25.63 -2.48 -4.07
C ALA A 75 -25.15 -2.11 -2.66
N ASP A 76 -23.88 -1.71 -2.50
CA ASP A 76 -23.31 -1.37 -1.20
C ASP A 76 -23.43 0.14 -0.94
N THR A 77 -24.46 0.53 -0.19
CA THR A 77 -24.72 1.92 0.16
C THR A 77 -23.64 2.55 1.05
N GLU A 78 -22.84 1.74 1.75
CA GLU A 78 -21.75 2.16 2.66
C GLU A 78 -20.35 2.10 2.03
N ALA A 79 -20.23 1.70 0.75
CA ALA A 79 -18.92 1.62 0.07
C ALA A 79 -18.13 2.96 0.09
N ILE A 80 -18.83 4.09 0.28
CA ILE A 80 -18.27 5.45 0.34
C ILE A 80 -17.80 5.82 1.77
N SER A 81 -18.41 5.27 2.82
CA SER A 81 -18.09 5.61 4.21
C SER A 81 -16.96 4.77 4.82
N ARG A 82 -16.45 3.77 4.09
CA ARG A 82 -15.35 2.93 4.55
C ARG A 82 -14.01 3.67 4.46
N ASP A 83 -13.28 3.64 5.56
CA ASP A 83 -11.89 4.07 5.60
C ASP A 83 -11.00 2.91 5.14
N TYR A 84 -10.27 3.13 4.06
CA TYR A 84 -9.29 2.19 3.52
C TYR A 84 -7.92 2.56 4.05
N VAL A 85 -7.18 1.58 4.58
CA VAL A 85 -5.91 1.82 5.26
C VAL A 85 -4.73 1.43 4.37
N TYR A 86 -3.72 2.31 4.31
CA TYR A 86 -2.38 1.97 3.84
C TYR A 86 -1.39 2.10 5.01
N TYR A 87 -0.55 1.08 5.18
CA TYR A 87 0.41 0.97 6.27
C TYR A 87 1.81 1.34 5.81
N ASP A 88 2.47 2.22 6.55
CA ASP A 88 3.88 2.56 6.34
C ASP A 88 4.80 1.37 6.72
N PRO A 89 6.08 1.39 6.29
CA PRO A 89 7.05 0.40 6.75
C PRO A 89 7.29 0.53 8.26
N ILE A 90 7.26 -0.58 8.99
CA ILE A 90 7.37 -0.63 10.45
C ILE A 90 8.71 -0.03 10.89
N TYR A 91 9.79 -0.27 10.15
CA TYR A 91 11.11 0.28 10.46
C TYR A 91 11.17 1.82 10.40
N SER A 92 10.21 2.47 9.72
CA SER A 92 10.13 3.93 9.63
C SER A 92 9.38 4.58 10.81
N LEU A 93 8.72 3.77 11.64
CA LEU A 93 7.89 4.25 12.75
C LEU A 93 8.74 4.60 13.97
N PRO A 94 8.25 5.49 14.86
CA PRO A 94 8.80 5.69 16.19
C PRO A 94 8.86 4.37 16.98
N GLU A 95 9.70 4.34 18.02
CA GLU A 95 9.86 3.14 18.84
C GLU A 95 8.53 2.64 19.45
N SER A 96 7.66 3.56 19.88
CA SER A 96 6.33 3.22 20.40
C SER A 96 5.47 2.48 19.36
N GLY A 97 5.44 2.98 18.13
CA GLY A 97 4.75 2.33 17.01
C GLY A 97 5.33 0.95 16.68
N GLN A 98 6.65 0.83 16.64
CA GLN A 98 7.30 -0.47 16.41
C GLN A 98 6.98 -1.48 17.53
N GLN A 99 7.01 -1.05 18.79
CA GLN A 99 6.65 -1.90 19.93
C GLN A 99 5.17 -2.32 19.88
N TRP A 100 4.28 -1.40 19.52
CA TRP A 100 2.87 -1.70 19.33
C TRP A 100 2.69 -2.80 18.28
N TRP A 101 3.28 -2.67 17.09
CA TRP A 101 3.21 -3.69 16.04
C TRP A 101 3.82 -5.03 16.48
N ARG A 102 4.96 -5.03 17.18
CA ARG A 102 5.54 -6.28 17.75
C ARG A 102 4.60 -6.99 18.72
N SER A 103 3.75 -6.25 19.43
CA SER A 103 2.74 -6.82 20.32
C SER A 103 1.48 -7.32 19.60
N GLN A 104 1.29 -6.98 18.32
CA GLN A 104 0.12 -7.38 17.56
C GLN A 104 0.32 -8.74 16.88
N GLY A 105 -0.42 -9.74 17.32
CA GLY A 105 -0.54 -11.02 16.61
C GLY A 105 0.70 -11.92 16.65
N ASP A 106 0.57 -13.10 16.04
CA ASP A 106 1.63 -14.09 15.94
C ASP A 106 2.33 -13.95 14.57
N HIS A 107 3.39 -13.15 14.54
CA HIS A 107 4.15 -12.89 13.32
C HIS A 107 4.73 -14.16 12.69
N GLY A 108 5.00 -15.19 13.49
CA GLY A 108 5.49 -16.47 13.00
C GLY A 108 4.41 -17.21 12.22
N ALA A 109 3.21 -17.32 12.79
CA ALA A 109 2.07 -17.93 12.10
C ALA A 109 1.68 -17.17 10.83
N ASP A 110 1.68 -15.83 10.88
CA ASP A 110 1.36 -14.99 9.73
C ASP A 110 2.40 -15.13 8.61
N LEU A 111 3.69 -15.22 8.97
CA LEU A 111 4.78 -15.45 8.03
C LEU A 111 4.64 -16.79 7.31
N GLU A 112 4.34 -17.88 8.03
CA GLU A 112 4.11 -19.20 7.44
C GLU A 112 2.96 -19.18 6.43
N ILE A 113 1.84 -18.53 6.77
CA ILE A 113 0.70 -18.36 5.85
C ILE A 113 1.12 -17.55 4.61
N ALA A 114 1.89 -16.47 4.79
CA ALA A 114 2.36 -15.64 3.69
C ALA A 114 3.34 -16.41 2.77
N MET A 115 4.26 -17.20 3.33
CA MET A 115 5.19 -18.03 2.57
C MET A 115 4.46 -19.10 1.76
N ALA A 116 3.46 -19.77 2.35
CA ALA A 116 2.64 -20.75 1.65
C ALA A 116 1.86 -20.12 0.48
N ARG A 117 1.25 -18.95 0.67
CA ARG A 117 0.56 -18.20 -0.39
C ARG A 117 1.52 -17.75 -1.50
N ALA A 118 2.70 -17.27 -1.14
CA ALA A 118 3.72 -16.86 -2.10
C ALA A 118 4.22 -18.04 -2.94
N ALA A 119 4.41 -19.22 -2.34
CA ALA A 119 4.75 -20.45 -3.06
C ALA A 119 3.64 -20.86 -4.03
N ALA A 120 2.39 -20.90 -3.58
CA ALA A 120 1.24 -21.24 -4.43
C ALA A 120 1.09 -20.29 -5.63
N SER A 121 1.36 -18.99 -5.44
CA SER A 121 1.35 -17.99 -6.51
C SER A 121 2.46 -18.23 -7.54
N ARG A 122 3.70 -18.53 -7.09
CA ARG A 122 4.81 -18.87 -7.99
C ARG A 122 4.50 -20.11 -8.83
N ASP A 123 3.94 -21.15 -8.22
CA ASP A 123 3.57 -22.37 -8.92
C ASP A 123 2.46 -22.12 -9.95
N ALA A 124 1.47 -21.30 -9.61
CA ALA A 124 0.41 -20.90 -10.54
C ALA A 124 0.96 -20.11 -11.73
N ALA A 125 1.88 -19.16 -11.48
CA ALA A 125 2.54 -18.39 -12.53
C ALA A 125 3.39 -19.28 -13.45
N SER A 126 4.15 -20.24 -12.90
CA SER A 126 4.92 -21.22 -13.69
C SER A 126 4.02 -22.04 -14.60
N ARG A 127 2.92 -22.59 -14.06
CA ARG A 127 1.95 -23.38 -14.86
C ARG A 127 1.31 -22.56 -15.97
N ALA A 128 1.01 -21.29 -15.71
CA ALA A 128 0.47 -20.38 -16.72
C ALA A 128 1.50 -20.08 -17.84
N ALA A 129 2.78 -19.92 -17.48
CA ALA A 129 3.85 -19.74 -18.45
C ALA A 129 4.06 -20.99 -19.32
N ASP A 130 4.02 -22.19 -18.73
CA ASP A 130 4.15 -23.46 -19.45
C ASP A 130 2.99 -23.66 -20.45
N LEU A 131 1.75 -23.29 -20.07
CA LEU A 131 0.59 -23.34 -20.97
C LEU A 131 0.71 -22.38 -22.15
N LEU A 132 1.34 -21.22 -21.97
CA LEU A 132 1.58 -20.24 -23.03
C LEU A 132 2.74 -20.63 -23.95
N ALA A 133 3.70 -21.43 -23.48
CA ALA A 133 4.86 -21.87 -24.26
C ALA A 133 4.60 -23.08 -25.18
N VAL A 134 3.44 -23.74 -25.04
CA VAL A 134 3.04 -24.91 -25.83
C VAL A 134 2.25 -24.52 -27.11
N HIS A 135 2.01 -23.23 -27.33
CA HIS A 135 1.39 -22.66 -28.54
C HIS A 135 2.38 -21.80 -29.33
#